data_AF-A0A6I9NLV6-F1
#
_entry.id   AF-A0A6I9NLV6-F1
#
_cell.length_a   1.000
_cell.length_b   1.000
_cell.length_c   1.000
_cell.angle_alpha   90.00
_cell.angle_beta   90.00
_cell.angle_gamma   90.00
#
_symmetry.space_group_name_H-M   'P 1'
#
loop_
_entity.id
_entity.type
_entity.pdbx_description
1 polymer ?
#
loop_
_entity_poly.entity_id
_entity_poly.type
_entity_poly.pdbx_seq_one_letter_code
_entity_poly.pdbx_strand_id
1 'polypeptide(L)'
;MLCLSGLSLALVLSLYPGSSEALKEGECEVCVTFLGKFYQSLHDNNVNFKSADIETALVKTCKDAKGKENRFCYYIGATSDAATKIVNEVSKPLSYHAPVEKICEKLKKKDSQICELRYGEKRGGT
;
A
#
# COMPACT_ATOMS: atom_id res chain seq x y z
N MET A 1 34.05 8.31 -55.78
CA MET A 1 32.87 7.45 -55.60
C MET A 1 33.20 6.51 -54.44
N LEU A 2 32.61 6.58 -53.24
CA LEU A 2 31.23 6.87 -52.86
C LEU A 2 31.24 7.64 -51.51
N CYS A 3 30.53 8.76 -51.45
CA CYS A 3 30.20 9.50 -50.24
C CYS A 3 28.98 8.85 -49.56
N LEU A 4 28.94 8.85 -48.22
CA LEU A 4 27.79 9.15 -47.33
C LEU A 4 28.17 8.67 -45.92
N SER A 5 28.55 9.58 -45.01
CA SER A 5 27.67 10.31 -44.08
C SER A 5 27.32 9.47 -42.85
N GLY A 6 27.74 9.97 -41.69
CA GLY A 6 27.61 9.29 -40.41
C GLY A 6 26.18 9.14 -39.91
N LEU A 7 26.05 8.28 -38.91
CA LEU A 7 25.20 8.49 -37.73
C LEU A 7 25.64 7.46 -36.68
N SER A 8 26.48 7.89 -35.73
CA SER A 8 26.62 7.17 -34.47
C SER A 8 25.28 7.24 -33.74
N LEU A 9 24.52 6.15 -33.72
CA LEU A 9 23.58 5.88 -32.64
C LEU A 9 24.14 4.72 -31.83
N ALA A 10 25.01 5.04 -30.89
CA ALA A 10 25.18 4.21 -29.71
C ALA A 10 23.87 4.30 -28.93
N LEU A 11 22.92 3.42 -29.22
CA LEU A 11 21.75 3.21 -28.37
C LEU A 11 22.24 2.46 -27.13
N VAL A 12 22.87 3.21 -26.22
CA VAL A 12 23.12 2.76 -24.85
C VAL A 12 21.73 2.61 -24.24
N LEU A 13 21.20 1.40 -24.29
CA LEU A 13 20.04 1.01 -23.51
C LEU A 13 20.51 1.00 -22.07
N SER A 14 20.50 2.18 -21.45
CA SER A 14 20.65 2.38 -20.03
C SER A 14 19.64 1.46 -19.36
N LEU A 15 20.11 0.30 -18.91
CA LEU A 15 19.42 -0.50 -17.90
C LEU A 15 19.28 0.45 -16.72
N TYR A 16 18.14 1.14 -16.64
CA TYR A 16 17.72 1.74 -15.40
C TYR A 16 17.48 0.54 -14.47
N PRO A 17 18.30 0.32 -13.42
CA PRO A 17 17.78 -0.43 -12.29
C PRO A 17 16.63 0.43 -11.78
N GLY A 18 15.45 0.20 -12.31
CA GLY A 18 14.24 0.47 -11.56
C GLY A 18 14.45 -0.35 -10.31
N SER A 19 14.89 0.32 -9.24
CA SER A 19 14.81 -0.21 -7.90
C SER A 19 13.32 -0.41 -7.64
N SER A 20 12.79 -1.50 -8.19
CA SER A 20 11.85 -2.35 -7.51
C SER A 20 12.60 -2.79 -6.26
N GLU A 21 12.69 -1.87 -5.30
CA GLU A 21 12.48 -2.25 -3.91
C GLU A 21 11.13 -2.98 -3.99
N ALA A 22 11.20 -4.28 -4.16
CA ALA A 22 10.13 -5.18 -3.86
C ALA A 22 10.30 -5.41 -2.37
N LEU A 23 9.32 -4.95 -1.61
CA LEU A 23 9.13 -5.20 -0.19
C LEU A 23 9.76 -6.56 0.17
N LYS A 24 10.78 -6.55 1.04
CA LYS A 24 11.50 -7.78 1.40
C LYS A 24 10.51 -8.79 1.95
N GLU A 25 10.81 -10.08 1.75
CA GLU A 25 9.96 -11.16 2.20
C GLU A 25 9.67 -11.02 3.70
N GLY A 26 8.38 -10.83 4.03
CA GLY A 26 7.94 -10.49 5.36
C GLY A 26 8.40 -9.11 5.82
N GLU A 27 8.25 -8.04 5.05
CA GLU A 27 8.10 -6.66 5.54
C GLU A 27 6.62 -6.24 5.49
N CYS A 28 6.18 -5.32 6.36
CA CYS A 28 4.80 -4.84 6.38
C CYS A 28 3.71 -5.94 6.54
N GLU A 29 4.01 -7.03 7.23
CA GLU A 29 3.13 -8.20 7.40
C GLU A 29 1.68 -7.82 7.76
N VAL A 30 1.49 -6.95 8.76
CA VAL A 30 0.16 -6.49 9.18
C VAL A 30 -0.53 -5.70 8.07
N CYS A 31 0.19 -4.79 7.41
CA CYS A 31 -0.37 -3.99 6.31
C CYS A 31 -0.83 -4.87 5.15
N VAL A 32 0.04 -5.78 4.68
CA VAL A 32 -0.25 -6.63 3.52
C VAL A 32 -1.38 -7.60 3.83
N THR A 33 -1.35 -8.21 5.01
CA THR A 33 -2.40 -9.15 5.44
C THR A 33 -3.75 -8.46 5.61
N PHE A 34 -3.78 -7.31 6.28
CA PHE A 34 -5.01 -6.58 6.54
C PHE A 34 -5.62 -6.05 5.24
N LEU A 35 -4.83 -5.37 4.40
CA LEU A 35 -5.33 -4.83 3.13
C LEU A 35 -5.69 -5.93 2.13
N GLY A 36 -4.99 -7.07 2.14
CA GLY A 36 -5.36 -8.24 1.33
C GLY A 36 -6.73 -8.80 1.73
N LYS A 37 -6.98 -8.99 3.03
CA LYS A 37 -8.30 -9.42 3.55
C LYS A 37 -9.38 -8.39 3.25
N PHE A 38 -9.07 -7.11 3.43
CA PHE A 38 -9.98 -6.01 3.14
C PHE A 38 -10.37 -5.98 1.66
N TYR A 39 -9.40 -6.10 0.75
CA TYR A 39 -9.67 -6.15 -0.69
C TYR A 39 -10.60 -7.30 -1.07
N GLN A 40 -10.39 -8.49 -0.50
CA GLN A 40 -11.31 -9.62 -0.72
C GLN A 40 -12.70 -9.34 -0.14
N SER A 41 -12.78 -8.74 1.06
CA SER A 41 -14.05 -8.34 1.66
C SER A 41 -14.83 -7.35 0.78
N LEU A 42 -14.16 -6.43 0.07
CA LEU A 42 -14.83 -5.53 -0.87
C LEU A 42 -15.51 -6.30 -2.01
N HIS A 43 -14.85 -7.33 -2.55
CA HIS A 43 -15.43 -8.21 -3.57
C HIS A 43 -16.62 -9.01 -3.01
N ASP A 44 -16.44 -9.67 -1.86
CA ASP A 44 -17.49 -10.49 -1.22
C ASP A 44 -18.76 -9.67 -0.91
N ASN A 45 -18.58 -8.43 -0.45
CA ASN A 45 -19.67 -7.52 -0.09
C ASN A 45 -20.20 -6.69 -1.26
N ASN A 46 -19.74 -6.95 -2.50
CA ASN A 46 -20.15 -6.20 -3.71
C ASN A 46 -20.00 -4.67 -3.55
N VAL A 47 -18.94 -4.22 -2.87
CA VAL A 47 -18.67 -2.80 -2.68
C VAL A 47 -18.20 -2.18 -4.00
N ASN A 48 -18.66 -0.97 -4.29
CA ASN A 48 -18.19 -0.25 -5.47
C ASN A 48 -16.71 0.13 -5.30
N PHE A 49 -15.87 -0.16 -6.30
CA PHE A 49 -14.45 0.19 -6.31
C PHE A 49 -14.23 1.68 -6.61
N LYS A 50 -14.96 2.57 -5.94
CA LYS A 50 -14.74 4.02 -5.92
C LYS A 50 -14.06 4.41 -4.63
N SER A 51 -13.21 5.42 -4.69
CA SER A 51 -12.42 5.86 -3.54
C SER A 51 -13.27 6.18 -2.30
N ALA A 52 -14.45 6.80 -2.46
CA ALA A 52 -15.34 7.15 -1.36
C ALA A 52 -16.01 5.93 -0.71
N ASP A 53 -16.45 4.95 -1.52
CA ASP A 53 -17.06 3.71 -1.05
C ASP A 53 -16.02 2.84 -0.33
N ILE A 54 -14.80 2.74 -0.88
CA ILE A 54 -13.66 2.06 -0.26
C ILE A 54 -13.28 2.73 1.05
N GLU A 55 -13.20 4.06 1.11
CA GLU A 55 -12.91 4.80 2.33
C GLU A 55 -13.94 4.51 3.43
N THR A 56 -15.23 4.52 3.07
CA THR A 56 -16.31 4.20 4.01
C THR A 56 -16.22 2.77 4.52
N ALA A 57 -15.97 1.80 3.63
CA ALA A 57 -15.80 0.40 4.00
C ALA A 57 -14.55 0.19 4.87
N LEU A 58 -13.47 0.92 4.60
CA LEU A 58 -12.22 0.85 5.35
C LEU A 58 -12.41 1.38 6.76
N VAL A 59 -13.06 2.54 6.92
CA VAL A 59 -13.40 3.11 8.24
C VAL A 59 -14.30 2.15 9.01
N LYS A 60 -15.28 1.52 8.36
CA LYS A 60 -16.15 0.52 8.99
C LYS A 60 -15.36 -0.70 9.47
N THR A 61 -14.46 -1.22 8.64
CA THR A 61 -13.58 -2.35 8.98
C THR A 61 -12.66 -2.00 10.15
N CYS A 62 -12.12 -0.79 10.15
CA CYS A 62 -11.24 -0.28 11.18
C CYS A 62 -11.93 -0.04 12.54
N LYS A 63 -13.24 0.17 12.57
CA LYS A 63 -14.01 0.25 13.83
C LYS A 63 -14.08 -1.08 14.56
N ASP A 64 -14.07 -2.20 13.82
CA ASP A 64 -14.10 -3.55 14.40
C ASP A 64 -12.69 -4.12 14.62
N ALA A 65 -11.67 -3.48 14.06
CA ALA A 65 -10.29 -3.90 14.18
C ALA A 65 -9.81 -3.86 15.64
N LYS A 66 -9.02 -4.85 16.06
CA LYS A 66 -8.48 -4.97 17.41
C LYS A 66 -6.96 -5.19 17.39
N GLY A 67 -6.30 -4.85 18.50
CA GLY A 67 -4.86 -5.08 18.67
C GLY A 67 -4.02 -4.34 17.61
N LYS A 68 -3.23 -5.10 16.84
CA LYS A 68 -2.29 -4.55 15.84
C LYS A 68 -3.01 -3.93 14.64
N GLU A 69 -4.18 -4.46 14.26
CA GLU A 69 -4.97 -3.93 13.14
C GLU A 69 -5.59 -2.59 13.48
N ASN A 70 -6.07 -2.40 14.72
CA ASN A 70 -6.52 -1.08 15.19
C ASN A 70 -5.37 -0.05 15.15
N ARG A 71 -4.16 -0.47 15.52
CA ARG A 71 -2.98 0.39 15.46
C ARG A 71 -2.59 0.74 14.02
N PHE A 72 -2.71 -0.23 13.10
CA PHE A 72 -2.55 0.02 11.67
C PHE A 72 -3.58 1.06 11.17
N CYS A 73 -4.86 0.87 11.50
CA CYS A 73 -5.95 1.80 11.17
C CYS A 73 -5.69 3.23 11.67
N TYR A 74 -5.11 3.37 12.87
CA TYR A 74 -4.70 4.66 13.41
C TYR A 74 -3.62 5.33 12.54
N TYR A 75 -2.58 4.59 12.13
CA TYR A 75 -1.50 5.15 11.30
C TYR A 75 -1.96 5.56 9.90
N ILE A 76 -2.86 4.78 9.28
CA ILE A 76 -3.40 5.14 7.96
C ILE A 76 -4.52 6.18 8.01
N GLY A 77 -4.89 6.63 9.20
CA GLY A 77 -5.97 7.58 9.40
C GLY A 77 -7.35 7.07 8.95
N ALA A 78 -7.61 5.78 9.13
CA ALA A 78 -8.91 5.16 8.87
C ALA A 78 -9.81 5.14 10.11
N THR A 79 -9.54 6.02 11.07
CA THR A 79 -10.39 6.27 12.24
C THR A 79 -11.27 7.49 11.98
N SER A 80 -12.43 7.55 12.62
CA SER A 80 -13.39 8.66 12.45
C SER A 80 -12.87 10.04 12.88
N ASP A 81 -11.72 10.08 13.54
CA ASP A 81 -11.06 11.31 14.02
C ASP A 81 -9.89 11.75 13.10
N ALA A 82 -9.42 10.87 12.20
CA ALA A 82 -8.24 11.14 11.42
C ALA A 82 -8.53 11.98 10.18
N ALA A 83 -7.71 13.02 9.98
CA ALA A 83 -7.73 13.83 8.78
C ALA A 83 -7.52 12.96 7.54
N THR A 84 -8.47 13.01 6.61
CA THR A 84 -8.62 12.17 5.40
C THR A 84 -7.43 12.15 4.43
N LYS A 85 -6.32 12.86 4.71
CA LYS A 85 -5.16 12.93 3.83
C LYS A 85 -4.43 11.60 3.64
N ILE A 86 -4.40 10.71 4.64
CA ILE A 86 -3.65 9.44 4.52
C ILE A 86 -4.53 8.30 3.97
N VAL A 87 -5.82 8.25 4.32
CA VAL A 87 -6.72 7.19 3.83
C VAL A 87 -6.85 7.18 2.29
N ASN A 88 -6.70 8.35 1.66
CA ASN A 88 -6.64 8.52 0.21
C ASN A 88 -5.49 7.76 -0.46
N GLU A 89 -4.38 7.55 0.25
CA GLU A 89 -3.21 6.81 -0.23
C GLU A 89 -3.44 5.29 -0.21
N VAL A 90 -4.55 4.85 0.38
CA VAL A 90 -5.05 3.48 0.36
C VAL A 90 -6.26 3.36 -0.56
N SER A 91 -7.27 4.22 -0.41
CA SER A 91 -8.54 4.12 -1.14
C SER A 91 -8.38 4.35 -2.65
N LYS A 92 -7.56 5.32 -3.08
CA LYS A 92 -7.32 5.59 -4.51
C LYS A 92 -6.57 4.46 -5.22
N PRO A 93 -5.43 3.94 -4.72
CA PRO A 93 -4.79 2.82 -5.41
C PRO A 93 -5.67 1.57 -5.40
N LEU A 94 -6.46 1.32 -4.36
CA LEU A 94 -7.44 0.22 -4.37
C LEU A 94 -8.55 0.40 -5.40
N SER A 95 -9.01 1.64 -5.67
CA SER A 95 -10.04 1.89 -6.70
C SER A 95 -9.58 1.55 -8.12
N TYR A 96 -8.28 1.53 -8.37
CA TYR A 96 -7.69 1.10 -9.64
C TYR A 96 -7.07 -0.29 -9.56
N HIS A 97 -7.42 -1.08 -8.53
CA HIS A 97 -6.93 -2.44 -8.31
C HIS A 97 -5.40 -2.57 -8.23
N ALA A 98 -4.73 -1.57 -7.67
CA ALA A 98 -3.29 -1.65 -7.44
C ALA A 98 -2.97 -2.79 -6.44
N PRO A 99 -1.85 -3.50 -6.63
CA PRO A 99 -1.45 -4.57 -5.72
C PRO A 99 -1.16 -4.01 -4.32
N VAL A 100 -1.58 -4.78 -3.31
CA VAL A 100 -1.49 -4.38 -1.91
C VAL A 100 -0.05 -4.12 -1.47
N GLU A 101 0.92 -4.89 -1.96
CA GLU A 101 2.33 -4.67 -1.63
C GLU A 101 2.79 -3.25 -1.99
N LYS A 102 2.41 -2.75 -3.19
CA LYS A 102 2.78 -1.40 -3.64
C LYS A 102 2.14 -0.31 -2.80
N ILE A 103 0.94 -0.56 -2.25
CA ILE A 103 0.26 0.37 -1.33
C ILE A 103 1.04 0.43 -0.02
N CYS A 104 1.38 -0.73 0.56
CA CYS A 104 2.16 -0.80 1.80
C CYS A 104 3.55 -0.17 1.64
N GLU A 105 4.20 -0.30 0.49
CA GLU A 105 5.47 0.39 0.20
C GLU A 105 5.31 1.91 0.17
N LYS A 106 4.23 2.43 -0.43
CA LYS A 106 3.95 3.87 -0.40
C LYS A 106 3.66 4.37 1.01
N LEU A 107 2.92 3.58 1.80
CA LEU A 107 2.65 3.89 3.19
C LEU A 107 3.93 3.89 4.03
N LYS A 108 4.83 2.91 3.82
CA LYS A 108 6.16 2.84 4.47
C LYS A 108 6.98 4.12 4.27
N LYS A 109 6.93 4.70 3.06
CA LYS A 109 7.65 5.93 2.72
C LYS A 109 7.09 7.16 3.45
N LYS A 110 5.82 7.12 3.89
CA LYS A 110 5.21 8.18 4.70
C LYS A 110 5.43 7.97 6.18
N ASP A 111 5.29 6.73 6.62
CA ASP A 111 5.46 6.31 8.00
C ASP A 111 6.02 4.89 8.02
N SER A 112 7.29 4.76 8.40
CA SER A 112 7.96 3.46 8.49
C SER A 112 7.34 2.57 9.56
N GLN A 113 6.71 3.15 10.58
CA GLN A 113 6.11 2.41 11.71
C GLN A 113 4.97 1.50 11.25
N ILE A 114 4.30 1.84 10.15
CA ILE A 114 3.26 1.01 9.53
C ILE A 114 3.81 -0.39 9.20
N CYS A 115 5.04 -0.45 8.68
CA CYS A 115 5.67 -1.68 8.23
C CYS A 115 6.45 -2.42 9.32
N GLU A 116 6.70 -1.74 10.44
CA GLU A 116 7.27 -2.33 11.66
C GLU A 116 6.23 -3.14 12.45
N LEU A 117 4.92 -2.94 12.19
CA LEU A 117 3.86 -3.71 12.81
C LEU A 117 3.91 -5.19 12.39
N ARG A 118 3.99 -6.07 13.40
CA ARG A 118 3.93 -7.54 13.30
C ARG A 118 2.86 -8.11 14.21
N TYR A 119 2.22 -9.19 13.78
CA TYR A 119 1.30 -9.94 14.64
C TYR A 119 2.07 -10.66 15.77
N GLY A 120 3.38 -10.90 15.59
CA GLY A 120 4.20 -11.78 16.43
C GLY A 120 4.84 -11.22 17.71
N GLU A 121 4.89 -9.90 17.96
CA GLU A 121 5.54 -9.40 19.19
C GLU A 121 4.52 -8.96 20.25
N LYS A 122 4.25 -9.87 21.20
CA LYS A 122 3.85 -9.50 22.56
C LYS A 122 5.07 -8.87 23.24
N ARG A 123 5.23 -7.55 23.20
CA ARG A 123 5.91 -6.88 24.32
C ARG A 123 4.85 -6.63 25.39
N GLY A 124 5.05 -7.27 26.53
CA GLY A 124 4.10 -7.36 27.63
C GLY A 124 3.68 -6.02 28.21
N GLY A 125 2.65 -6.10 29.06
CA GLY A 125 2.12 -5.01 29.86
C GLY A 125 0.87 -5.45 30.58
N THR A 126 1.01 -6.49 31.42
CA THR A 126 0.23 -6.63 32.67
C THR A 126 0.96 -5.83 33.73
#